data_AF-A0A5C1AQX1-F1
#
_entry.id   AF-A0A5C1AQX1-F1
#
_cell.length_a   1.000
_cell.length_b   1.000
_cell.length_c   1.000
_cell.angle_alpha   90.00
_cell.angle_beta   90.00
_cell.angle_gamma   90.00
#
_symmetry.space_group_name_H-M   'P 1'
#
loop_
_entity.id
_entity.type
_entity.pdbx_description
1 polymer ?
#
loop_
_entity_poly.entity_id
_entity_poly.type
_entity_poly.pdbx_seq_one_letter_code
_entity_poly.pdbx_strand_id
1 'polypeptide(L)'
;MRELPVPPDAATAQQAVELFRGWIVDGQFQCALFPTVWKNDPASWGSFFADAALHVANAIAEATGSDSKAVLKKIVEGFGDEISSSAGEREGGFLDG
;
A
#
# COMPACT_ATOMS: atom_id res chain seq x y z
N MET A 1 18.72 -4.09 6.31
CA MET A 1 17.41 -3.79 5.68
C MET A 1 17.12 -4.89 4.67
N ARG A 2 15.87 -5.38 4.60
CA ARG A 2 15.43 -6.33 3.56
C ARG A 2 14.53 -5.58 2.59
N GLU A 3 15.03 -5.32 1.39
CA GLU A 3 14.28 -4.64 0.33
C GLU A 3 13.57 -5.66 -0.57
N LEU A 4 12.40 -5.28 -1.09
CA LEU A 4 11.75 -6.02 -2.17
C LEU A 4 12.39 -5.62 -3.52
N PRO A 5 12.57 -6.57 -4.44
CA PRO A 5 13.08 -6.25 -5.77
C PRO A 5 12.08 -5.40 -6.55
N VAL A 6 12.59 -4.54 -7.42
CA VAL A 6 11.76 -3.82 -8.40
C VAL A 6 11.06 -4.86 -9.28
N PRO A 7 9.74 -4.72 -9.56
CA PRO A 7 9.05 -5.61 -10.47
C PRO A 7 9.76 -5.69 -11.84
N PRO A 8 9.94 -6.88 -12.42
CA PRO A 8 10.62 -7.02 -13.72
C PRO A 8 10.04 -6.12 -14.81
N ASP A 9 8.71 -6.02 -14.87
CA ASP A 9 8.02 -5.19 -15.87
C ASP A 9 8.31 -3.70 -15.69
N ALA A 10 8.45 -3.24 -14.44
CA ALA A 10 8.82 -1.86 -14.13
C ALA A 10 10.27 -1.55 -14.54
N ALA A 11 11.17 -2.52 -14.44
CA ALA A 11 12.59 -2.35 -14.82
C ALA A 11 12.80 -2.20 -16.33
N THR A 12 11.90 -2.76 -17.15
CA THR A 12 11.99 -2.70 -18.62
C THR A 12 11.03 -1.72 -19.28
N ALA A 13 10.12 -1.12 -18.52
CA ALA A 13 9.12 -0.21 -19.04
C ALA A 13 9.76 1.08 -19.57
N GLN A 14 9.23 1.59 -20.68
CA GLN A 14 9.59 2.93 -21.17
C GLN A 14 9.19 4.03 -20.19
N GLN A 15 8.13 3.79 -19.40
CA GLN A 15 7.68 4.66 -18.31
C GLN A 15 7.23 3.80 -17.14
N ALA A 16 7.91 3.94 -16.01
CA ALA A 16 7.52 3.38 -14.73
C ALA A 16 7.79 4.41 -13.64
N VAL A 17 6.90 4.47 -12.65
CA VAL A 17 7.00 5.38 -11.51
C VAL A 17 6.71 4.57 -10.25
N GLU A 18 7.61 4.62 -9.26
CA GLU A 18 7.36 4.06 -7.94
C GLU A 18 6.41 5.00 -7.18
N LEU A 19 5.25 4.49 -6.76
CA LEU A 19 4.23 5.29 -6.08
C LEU A 19 4.33 5.23 -4.56
N PHE A 20 4.75 4.08 -4.05
CA PHE A 20 4.74 3.75 -2.64
C PHE A 20 5.85 2.75 -2.34
N ARG A 21 6.56 2.98 -1.23
CA ARG A 21 7.49 2.03 -0.64
C ARG A 21 7.35 2.04 0.87
N GLY A 22 7.16 0.86 1.46
CA GLY A 22 6.88 0.71 2.89
C GLY A 22 7.90 -0.16 3.60
N TRP A 23 8.12 0.14 4.89
CA TRP A 23 9.00 -0.60 5.79
C TRP A 23 8.34 -0.77 7.15
N ILE A 24 8.76 -1.81 7.87
CA ILE A 24 8.59 -1.88 9.32
C ILE A 24 9.92 -1.45 9.95
N VAL A 25 9.94 -0.29 10.59
CA VAL A 25 11.08 0.28 11.31
C VAL A 25 10.75 0.26 12.79
N ASP A 26 11.52 -0.50 13.57
CA ASP A 26 11.32 -0.67 15.02
C ASP A 26 9.87 -1.03 15.42
N GLY A 27 9.23 -1.89 14.61
CA GLY A 27 7.86 -2.36 14.83
C GLY A 27 6.77 -1.40 14.33
N GLN A 28 7.13 -0.24 13.78
CA GLN A 28 6.20 0.74 13.24
C GLN A 28 6.25 0.78 11.71
N PHE A 29 5.09 0.99 11.09
CA PHE A 29 4.99 1.17 9.65
C PHE A 29 5.48 2.56 9.26
N GLN A 30 6.42 2.61 8.33
CA GLN A 30 6.99 3.82 7.73
C GLN A 30 6.89 3.70 6.22
N CYS A 31 6.67 4.80 5.51
CA CYS A 31 6.60 4.77 4.05
C CYS A 31 7.12 6.03 3.37
N ALA A 32 7.53 5.85 2.11
CA ALA A 32 7.76 6.91 1.14
C ALA A 32 6.65 6.85 0.09
N LEU A 33 6.11 8.01 -0.28
CA LEU A 33 4.98 8.15 -1.20
C LEU A 33 5.34 9.19 -2.27
N PHE A 34 4.87 8.97 -3.49
CA PHE A 34 4.84 10.01 -4.53
C PHE A 34 3.39 10.50 -4.75
N PRO A 35 2.85 11.32 -3.83
CA PRO A 35 1.41 11.59 -3.76
C PRO A 35 0.87 12.41 -4.95
N THR A 36 1.73 13.14 -5.65
CA THR A 36 1.33 14.10 -6.68
C THR A 36 1.07 13.49 -8.06
N VAL A 37 1.37 12.20 -8.24
CA VAL A 37 1.12 11.45 -9.50
C VAL A 37 -0.33 11.56 -9.98
N TRP A 38 -1.29 11.53 -9.05
CA TRP A 38 -2.72 11.66 -9.31
C TRP A 38 -3.31 12.88 -8.59
N LYS A 39 -2.56 13.99 -8.51
CA LYS A 39 -3.02 15.22 -7.85
C LYS A 39 -4.37 15.74 -8.35
N ASN A 40 -4.72 15.46 -9.62
CA ASN A 40 -5.97 15.88 -10.24
C ASN A 40 -7.06 14.81 -10.19
N ASP A 41 -6.75 13.60 -9.71
CA ASP A 41 -7.71 12.50 -9.55
C ASP A 41 -7.41 11.69 -8.26
N PRO A 42 -7.75 12.22 -7.08
CA PRO A 42 -7.51 11.51 -5.82
C PRO A 42 -8.21 10.15 -5.71
N ALA A 43 -9.28 9.92 -6.49
CA ALA A 43 -9.99 8.64 -6.48
C ALA A 43 -9.09 7.48 -6.99
N SER A 44 -8.10 7.77 -7.84
CA SER A 44 -7.11 6.79 -8.28
C SER A 44 -6.31 6.18 -7.12
N TRP A 45 -6.08 6.91 -6.03
CA TRP A 45 -5.49 6.33 -4.81
C TRP A 45 -6.40 5.29 -4.16
N GLY A 46 -7.72 5.50 -4.18
CA GLY A 46 -8.69 4.52 -3.68
C GLY A 46 -8.60 3.20 -4.44
N SER A 47 -8.52 3.26 -5.77
CA SER A 47 -8.32 2.08 -6.63
C SER A 47 -6.98 1.40 -6.33
N PHE A 48 -5.90 2.17 -6.18
CA PHE A 48 -4.58 1.65 -5.82
C PHE A 48 -4.60 0.86 -4.49
N PHE A 49 -5.24 1.41 -3.44
CA PHE A 49 -5.34 0.71 -2.16
C PHE A 49 -6.20 -0.55 -2.24
N ALA A 50 -7.28 -0.53 -3.04
CA ALA A 50 -8.12 -1.71 -3.25
C ALA A 50 -7.36 -2.84 -3.96
N ASP A 51 -6.61 -2.53 -5.01
CA ASP A 51 -5.78 -3.50 -5.73
C ASP A 51 -4.69 -4.09 -4.82
N ALA A 52 -4.02 -3.25 -4.03
CA ALA A 52 -3.03 -3.70 -3.05
C ALA A 52 -3.67 -4.67 -2.02
N ALA A 53 -4.84 -4.34 -1.47
CA ALA A 53 -5.54 -5.19 -0.52
C ALA A 53 -5.94 -6.55 -1.13
N LEU A 54 -6.41 -6.56 -2.38
CA LEU A 54 -6.72 -7.78 -3.13
C LEU A 54 -5.49 -8.67 -3.32
N HIS A 55 -4.37 -8.07 -3.72
CA HIS A 55 -3.11 -8.81 -3.88
C HIS A 55 -2.61 -9.41 -2.57
N VAL A 56 -2.66 -8.64 -1.48
CA VAL A 56 -2.28 -9.14 -0.14
C VAL A 56 -3.19 -10.28 0.29
N ALA A 57 -4.51 -10.15 0.11
CA ALA A 57 -5.47 -11.20 0.47
C ALA A 57 -5.20 -12.50 -0.29
N ASN A 58 -4.97 -12.41 -1.60
CA ASN A 58 -4.64 -13.56 -2.44
C ASN A 58 -3.33 -14.22 -2.01
N ALA A 59 -2.27 -13.44 -1.76
CA ALA A 59 -0.97 -13.96 -1.34
C ALA A 59 -1.04 -14.67 0.03
N ILE A 60 -1.78 -14.11 0.99
CA ILE A 60 -2.00 -14.75 2.29
C ILE A 60 -2.80 -16.04 2.14
N ALA A 61 -3.87 -16.02 1.33
CA ALA A 61 -4.68 -17.21 1.05
C ALA A 61 -3.84 -18.34 0.45
N GLU A 62 -3.00 -18.03 -0.53
CA GLU A 62 -2.08 -18.99 -1.15
C GLU A 62 -1.07 -19.55 -0.13
N ALA A 63 -0.45 -18.69 0.67
CA ALA A 63 0.56 -19.09 1.65
C ALA A 63 0.00 -19.92 2.82
N THR A 64 -1.28 -19.76 3.16
CA THR A 64 -1.88 -20.36 4.37
C THR A 64 -2.98 -21.39 4.09
N GLY A 65 -3.42 -21.53 2.83
CA GLY A 65 -4.58 -22.35 2.47
C GLY A 65 -5.93 -21.75 2.92
N SER A 66 -5.98 -20.47 3.26
CA SER A 66 -7.20 -19.77 3.70
C SER A 66 -8.08 -19.33 2.52
N ASP A 67 -9.34 -18.96 2.80
CA ASP A 67 -10.20 -18.31 1.81
C ASP A 67 -9.81 -16.84 1.61
N SER A 68 -9.46 -16.45 0.38
CA SER A 68 -9.05 -15.09 0.03
C SER A 68 -10.13 -14.05 0.35
N LYS A 69 -11.42 -14.38 0.16
CA LYS A 69 -12.50 -13.43 0.47
C LYS A 69 -12.61 -13.16 1.97
N ALA A 70 -12.46 -14.19 2.79
CA ALA A 70 -12.41 -14.05 4.25
C ALA A 70 -11.19 -13.23 4.71
N VAL A 71 -10.03 -13.39 4.07
CA VAL A 71 -8.85 -12.56 4.36
C VAL A 71 -9.07 -11.10 3.96
N LEU A 72 -9.55 -10.86 2.73
CA LEU A 72 -9.86 -9.52 2.24
C LEU A 72 -10.85 -8.80 3.14
N LYS A 73 -11.89 -9.50 3.59
CA LYS A 73 -12.88 -8.94 4.53
C LYS A 73 -12.21 -8.38 5.79
N LYS A 74 -11.30 -9.14 6.41
CA LYS A 74 -10.55 -8.70 7.60
C LYS A 74 -9.65 -7.49 7.31
N ILE A 75 -9.03 -7.44 6.13
CA ILE A 75 -8.20 -6.29 5.71
C ILE A 75 -9.09 -5.04 5.59
N VAL A 76 -10.25 -5.14 4.94
CA VAL A 76 -11.18 -4.03 4.76
C VAL A 76 -11.76 -3.55 6.09
N GLU A 77 -12.10 -4.48 7.00
CA GLU A 77 -12.56 -4.14 8.36
C GLU A 77 -11.48 -3.33 9.11
N GLY A 78 -10.24 -3.82 9.17
CA GLY A 78 -9.15 -3.10 9.83
C GLY A 78 -8.82 -1.75 9.21
N PHE A 79 -8.91 -1.63 7.88
CA PHE A 79 -8.73 -0.36 7.17
C PHE A 79 -9.83 0.65 7.51
N GLY A 80 -11.09 0.21 7.52
CA GLY A 80 -12.24 1.05 7.89
C GLY A 80 -12.17 1.52 9.33
N ASP A 81 -11.78 0.64 10.25
CA ASP A 81 -11.57 0.97 11.67
C ASP A 81 -10.46 2.01 11.85
N GLU A 82 -9.32 1.85 11.17
CA GLU A 82 -8.19 2.79 11.22
C GLU A 82 -8.57 4.18 10.68
N ILE A 83 -9.25 4.24 9.53
CA ILE A 83 -9.72 5.52 8.95
C ILE A 83 -10.73 6.21 9.88
N SER A 84 -11.62 5.43 10.51
CA SER A 84 -12.66 5.97 11.40
C SER A 84 -12.12 6.40 12.76
N SER A 85 -11.05 5.74 13.23
CA SER A 85 -10.42 6.01 14.53
C SER A 85 -9.31 7.05 14.48
N SER A 86 -8.75 7.35 13.30
CA SER A 86 -7.68 8.35 13.14
C SER A 86 -8.20 9.77 13.36
N ALA A 87 -8.32 10.14 14.64
CA ALA A 87 -8.37 11.52 15.12
C ALA A 87 -6.95 12.10 15.39
N GLY A 88 -5.89 11.32 15.13
CA GLY A 88 -4.49 11.68 15.39
C GLY A 88 -3.75 12.19 14.16
N GLU A 89 -2.92 13.22 14.37
CA GLU A 89 -1.94 13.70 13.40
C GLU A 89 -1.03 12.54 12.95
N ARG A 90 -0.97 12.28 11.64
CA ARG A 90 0.06 11.41 11.07
C ARG A 90 1.33 12.24 10.96
N GLU A 91 2.41 11.77 11.56
CA GLU A 91 3.72 12.42 11.45
C GLU A 91 4.34 12.11 10.07
N GLY A 92 4.87 13.13 9.41
CA GLY A 92 5.51 13.01 8.10
C GLY A 92 5.86 14.38 7.53
N GLY A 93 6.84 14.43 6.63
CA GLY A 93 7.24 15.63 5.91
C GLY A 93 7.11 15.44 4.41
N PHE A 94 6.60 16.45 3.71
CA PHE A 94 6.74 16.50 2.26
C PHE A 94 8.19 16.90 1.94
N LEU A 95 8.88 16.08 1.17
CA LEU A 95 10.22 16.37 0.68
C LEU A 95 10.09 16.88 -0.75
N ASP A 96 10.39 18.16 -0.97
CA ASP A 96 10.57 18.70 -2.32
C ASP A 96 11.89 18.13 -2.89
N GLY A 97 11.76 17.17 -3.80
CA GLY A 97 12.85 16.58 -4.58
C GLY A 97 12.98 17.21 -5.96
#